data_AF-A0A533SFH9-F1
#
_entry.id   AF-A0A533SFH9-F1
#
_cell.length_a   1.000
_cell.length_b   1.000
_cell.length_c   1.000
_cell.angle_alpha   90.00
_cell.angle_beta   90.00
_cell.angle_gamma   90.00
#
_symmetry.space_group_name_H-M   'P 1'
#
loop_
_entity.id
_entity.type
_entity.pdbx_description
1 polymer ?
#
loop_
_entity_poly.entity_id
_entity_poly.type
_entity_poly.pdbx_seq_one_letter_code
_entity_poly.pdbx_strand_id
1 'polypeptide(L)' 'MRIVIFGPPGSGKGTYASRLMEKLGVPHISTGDLVREEIRSQTPLGKMIEKYS' A
#
# COMPACT_ATOMS: atom_id res chain seq x y z
N MET A 1 -2.28 16.16 7.57
CA MET A 1 -1.94 15.18 8.62
C MET A 1 -1.22 14.00 7.97
N ARG A 2 -0.20 13.41 8.60
CA ARG A 2 0.55 12.25 8.07
C ARG A 2 0.54 11.13 9.12
N ILE A 3 0.07 9.94 8.75
CA ILE A 3 -0.11 8.80 9.66
C ILE A 3 0.59 7.59 9.04
N VAL A 4 1.33 6.85 9.86
CA VAL A 4 1.95 5.58 9.48
C VAL A 4 1.31 4.47 10.30
N ILE A 5 0.82 3.42 9.64
CA ILE A 5 0.21 2.25 10.28
C ILE A 5 1.12 1.05 10.03
N PHE A 6 1.70 0.51 11.10
CA PHE A 6 2.61 -0.63 11.06
C PHE A 6 2.08 -1.82 11.86
N GLY A 7 2.49 -3.03 11.50
CA GLY A 7 2.03 -4.27 12.13
C GLY A 7 2.25 -5.49 11.24
N PRO A 8 2.18 -6.72 11.79
CA PRO A 8 2.46 -7.96 11.06
C PRO A 8 1.47 -8.22 9.92
N PRO A 9 1.80 -9.08 8.94
CA PRO A 9 0.85 -9.55 7.93
C PRO A 9 -0.43 -10.08 8.59
N GLY A 10 -1.60 -9.76 8.04
CA GLY A 10 -2.88 -10.16 8.63
C GLY A 10 -3.38 -9.33 9.83
N SER A 11 -2.62 -8.36 10.33
CA SER A 11 -3.03 -7.52 11.49
C SER A 11 -4.14 -6.49 11.22
N GLY A 12 -4.77 -6.53 10.03
CA GLY A 12 -5.88 -5.65 9.68
C GLY A 12 -5.51 -4.20 9.32
N LYS A 13 -4.23 -3.86 9.10
CA LYS A 13 -3.77 -2.49 8.79
C LYS A 13 -4.62 -1.78 7.72
N GLY A 14 -4.87 -2.46 6.60
CA GLY A 14 -5.67 -1.90 5.50
C GLY A 14 -7.10 -1.57 5.93
N THR A 15 -7.73 -2.43 6.74
CA THR A 15 -9.07 -2.19 7.29
C THR A 15 -9.11 -0.93 8.14
N TYR A 16 -8.13 -0.73 9.03
CA TYR A 16 -8.07 0.49 9.85
C TYR A 16 -7.72 1.72 9.01
N ALA A 17 -6.83 1.58 8.02
CA ALA A 17 -6.45 2.66 7.12
C ALA A 17 -7.65 3.20 6.31
N SER A 18 -8.48 2.31 5.76
CA SER A 18 -9.68 2.72 5.01
C SER A 18 -10.70 3.45 5.91
N ARG A 19 -10.92 2.97 7.14
CA ARG A 19 -11.80 3.63 8.11
C ARG A 19 -11.27 5.01 8.53
N LEU A 20 -9.95 5.14 8.69
CA LEU A 20 -9.31 6.42 8.99
C LEU A 20 -9.41 7.40 7.82
N MET A 21 -9.24 6.92 6.59
CA MET A 21 -9.45 7.71 5.38
C MET A 21 -10.85 8.32 5.34
N GLU A 22 -11.90 7.52 5.56
CA GLU A 22 -13.29 8.00 5.59
C GLU A 22 -13.53 9.04 6.69
N LYS A 23 -12.98 8.82 7.88
CA LYS A 23 -13.18 9.71 9.02
C LYS A 23 -12.40 11.03 8.93
N LEU A 24 -11.23 11.00 8.31
CA LEU A 24 -10.27 12.10 8.34
C LEU A 24 -10.15 12.81 6.98
N GLY A 25 -10.79 12.29 5.94
CA GLY A 25 -10.73 12.83 4.58
C GLY A 25 -9.31 12.81 3.98
N VAL A 26 -8.47 11.86 4.40
CA VAL A 26 -7.07 11.74 3.94
C VAL A 26 -6.90 10.50 3.06
N PRO A 27 -6.11 10.57 1.97
CA PRO A 27 -5.93 9.44 1.08
C PRO A 27 -5.19 8.28 1.78
N HIS A 28 -5.63 7.06 1.50
CA HIS A 28 -4.93 5.85 1.91
C HIS A 28 -3.82 5.52 0.89
N ILE A 29 -2.58 5.44 1.36
CA ILE A 29 -1.42 5.02 0.56
C ILE A 29 -0.88 3.71 1.14
N SER A 30 -0.87 2.67 0.31
CA SER A 30 -0.41 1.32 0.68
C SER A 30 0.76 0.94 -0.21
N THR A 31 1.94 0.78 0.40
CA THR A 31 3.15 0.37 -0.34
C THR A 31 2.97 -0.96 -1.05
N GLY A 32 2.22 -1.90 -0.46
CA GLY A 32 1.91 -3.17 -1.09
C GLY A 32 1.06 -3.01 -2.35
N ASP A 33 0.10 -2.08 -2.36
CA ASP A 33 -0.72 -1.82 -3.56
C ASP A 33 0.09 -1.13 -4.64
N LEU A 34 0.90 -0.14 -4.28
CA LEU A 34 1.80 0.55 -5.22
C LEU A 34 2.77 -0.44 -5.89
N VAL A 35 3.41 -1.31 -5.11
CA VAL A 35 4.31 -2.34 -5.64
C VAL A 35 3.58 -3.29 -6.59
N ARG A 36 2.40 -3.77 -6.21
CA ARG A 36 1.59 -4.66 -7.08
C ARG A 36 1.15 -3.97 -8.36
N GLU A 37 0.82 -2.68 -8.28
CA GLU A 37 0.44 -1.86 -9.43
C GLU A 37 1.62 -1.69 -10.39
N GLU A 38 2.81 -1.36 -9.89
CA GLU A 38 4.03 -1.23 -10.71
C GLU A 38 4.35 -2.54 -11.45
N ILE A 39 4.25 -3.69 -10.78
CA ILE A 39 4.46 -5.02 -11.38
C ILE A 39 3.41 -5.29 -12.47
N ARG A 40 2.13 -5.03 -12.19
CA ARG A 40 1.02 -5.23 -13.15
C ARG A 40 1.16 -4.34 -14.38
N SER A 41 1.57 -3.10 -14.17
CA SER A 41 1.78 -2.11 -15.24
C SER A 41 3.06 -2.33 -16.02
N GLN A 42 3.88 -3.33 -15.65
CA GLN A 42 5.11 -3.72 -16.34
C GLN A 42 6.07 -2.53 -16.55
N THR A 43 6.06 -1.61 -15.59
CA THR A 43 6.95 -0.45 -15.60
C THR A 43 8.41 -0.91 -15.48
N PRO A 44 9.40 -0.07 -15.83
CA PRO A 44 10.80 -0.42 -15.60
C PRO A 44 11.08 -0.79 -14.14
N LEU A 45 10.42 -0.11 -13.19
CA LEU A 45 10.50 -0.41 -11.77
C LEU A 45 9.80 -1.73 -11.43
N GLY A 46 8.58 -1.96 -11.91
CA GLY A 46 7.83 -3.19 -11.72
C GLY A 46 8.59 -4.43 -12.18
N LYS A 47 9.21 -4.37 -13.37
CA LYS A 47 10.07 -5.44 -13.91
C LYS A 47 11.32 -5.69 -13.08
N MET A 48 11.86 -4.66 -12.43
CA MET A 48 12.97 -4.84 -11.48
C MET A 48 12.49 -5.52 -10.20
N ILE A 49 11.34 -5.12 -9.66
CA ILE A 49 10.78 -5.69 -8.42
C ILE A 49 10.39 -7.16 -8.61
N GLU A 50 9.82 -7.52 -9.76
CA GLU A 50 9.40 -8.89 -10.09
C GLU A 50 10.56 -9.90 -10.03
N LYS A 51 11.80 -9.46 -10.30
CA LYS A 51 13.00 -10.32 -10.16
C LYS A 51 13.32 -10.73 -8.73
N TYR A 52 12.80 -10.01 -7.73
CA TYR A 52 13.05 -10.23 -6.31
C TYR A 52 11.82 -10.74 -5.54
N SER A 53 10.68 -10.86 -6.21
CA SER A 53 9.40 -11.29 -5.62
C SER A 53 9.28 -12.81 -5.56
#